data_AF-A0A1Y4MVS0-F1
#
_entry.id   AF-A0A1Y4MVS0-F1
#
_cell.length_a   1.000
_cell.length_b   1.000
_cell.length_c   1.000
_cell.angle_alpha   90.00
_cell.angle_beta   90.00
_cell.angle_gamma   90.00
#
_symmetry.space_group_name_H-M   'P 1'
#
loop_
_entity.id
_entity.type
_entity.pdbx_description
1 polymer ?
#
loop_
_entity_poly.entity_id
_entity_poly.type
_entity_poly.pdbx_seq_one_letter_code
_entity_poly.pdbx_strand_id
1 'polypeptide(L)'
;MVRFSLQMFLKERKKSLNLLIVITTVLEIWLVLLDFFADPVINYRLKRAFINMSDFYQLFDGMFKGTIILIVIIVSFSLIVYACNYYNKIHSKTIGLLKIKGYSNLQLVIYMMIQLMVIVMTAYILALLSFLIVIPFFKLFVYRYLKINNDIFGYNISILLQSLSLLVILFVYLALMQFNYSIQSKIPDLLKNDYVISKTKNHIICPGASYVYLIFYGIGIVSVYSGDLGQGMILPACISAIGGYGIVKTTLVKSLKKKLSNWLIDGKKNLVLSNYLFNLQQFKVMFLMNMIVTIILSTMICVNYHDNAYFVLFMLAYILTLIILDYALVNRFSINRLNKKIYYQTLYRIGLNKQEILKISKQEILYTYLTILVLSMGYLLNLVLRFAFLNKISILLAILIVIEFFIPLLFAYLITINQERRSINYGNNY
;
A
#
# COMPACT_ATOMS: atom_id res chain seq x y z
N MET A 1 -13.85 -21.37 25.27
CA MET A 1 -12.99 -20.49 24.43
C MET A 1 -13.65 -19.17 24.07
N VAL A 2 -14.90 -19.16 23.60
CA VAL A 2 -15.60 -17.94 23.16
C VAL A 2 -15.63 -16.84 24.24
N ARG A 3 -16.16 -17.12 25.43
CA ARG A 3 -16.24 -16.13 26.53
C ARG A 3 -14.88 -15.53 26.91
N PHE A 4 -13.84 -16.38 26.95
CA PHE A 4 -12.47 -15.96 27.23
C PHE A 4 -11.90 -15.05 26.13
N SER A 5 -12.10 -15.41 24.85
CA SER A 5 -11.62 -14.62 23.72
C SER A 5 -12.24 -13.22 23.66
N LEU A 6 -13.54 -13.11 23.96
CA LEU A 6 -14.26 -11.85 24.02
C LEU A 6 -13.78 -11.00 25.19
N GLN A 7 -13.67 -11.57 26.40
CA GLN A 7 -13.14 -10.84 27.56
C GLN A 7 -11.73 -10.28 27.33
N MET A 8 -10.84 -11.08 26.73
CA MET A 8 -9.50 -10.63 26.36
C MET A 8 -9.52 -9.55 25.28
N PHE A 9 -10.37 -9.69 24.26
CA PHE A 9 -10.54 -8.66 23.23
C PHE A 9 -11.01 -7.32 23.83
N LEU A 10 -11.98 -7.35 24.75
CA LEU A 10 -12.47 -6.14 25.39
C LEU A 10 -11.42 -5.48 26.28
N LYS A 11 -10.50 -6.25 26.87
CA LYS A 11 -9.38 -5.73 27.66
C LYS A 11 -8.28 -5.13 26.77
N GLU A 12 -8.08 -5.68 25.58
CA GLU A 12 -6.99 -5.31 24.67
C GLU A 12 -7.43 -4.46 23.46
N ARG A 13 -8.64 -3.87 23.46
CA ARG A 13 -9.22 -3.12 22.31
C ARG A 13 -8.26 -2.12 21.66
N LYS A 14 -7.48 -1.38 22.45
CA LYS A 14 -6.51 -0.38 21.91
C LYS A 14 -5.48 -1.00 20.97
N LYS A 15 -5.15 -2.29 21.16
CA LYS A 15 -4.19 -3.04 20.34
C LYS A 15 -4.81 -3.51 19.01
N SER A 16 -6.13 -3.73 18.97
CA SER A 16 -6.86 -4.15 17.77
C SER A 16 -7.35 -2.99 16.90
N LEU A 17 -7.35 -1.76 17.41
CA LEU A 17 -7.80 -0.55 16.69
C LEU A 17 -7.14 -0.37 15.32
N ASN A 18 -5.83 -0.61 15.21
CA ASN A 18 -5.14 -0.40 13.92
C ASN A 18 -5.70 -1.34 12.83
N LEU A 19 -5.92 -2.62 13.16
CA LEU A 19 -6.49 -3.59 12.21
C LEU A 19 -7.92 -3.22 11.83
N LEU A 20 -8.72 -2.74 12.80
CA LEU A 20 -10.09 -2.28 12.55
C LEU A 20 -10.14 -1.07 11.61
N ILE A 21 -9.28 -0.06 11.83
CA ILE A 21 -9.17 1.12 10.95
C ILE A 21 -8.70 0.73 9.55
N VAL A 22 -7.79 -0.22 9.43
CA VAL A 22 -7.33 -0.75 8.14
C VAL A 22 -8.47 -1.44 7.39
N ILE A 23 -9.21 -2.34 8.03
CA ILE A 23 -10.27 -3.10 7.36
C ILE A 23 -11.44 -2.17 6.98
N THR A 24 -11.81 -1.22 7.85
CA THR A 24 -12.83 -0.20 7.54
C THR A 24 -12.46 0.61 6.30
N THR A 25 -11.25 1.18 6.25
CA THR A 25 -10.79 1.99 5.12
C THR A 25 -10.72 1.22 3.80
N VAL A 26 -10.30 -0.05 3.82
CA VAL A 26 -10.30 -0.88 2.60
C VAL A 26 -11.71 -1.15 2.10
N LEU A 27 -12.62 -1.55 3.00
CA LEU A 27 -14.01 -1.84 2.64
C LEU A 27 -14.73 -0.60 2.12
N GLU A 28 -14.48 0.55 2.73
CA GLU A 28 -15.00 1.84 2.28
C GLU A 28 -14.52 2.19 0.87
N ILE A 29 -13.23 2.02 0.57
CA ILE A 29 -12.69 2.29 -0.77
C ILE A 29 -13.25 1.33 -1.82
N TRP A 30 -13.41 0.05 -1.47
CA TRP A 30 -14.07 -0.91 -2.35
C TRP A 30 -15.51 -0.52 -2.63
N LEU A 31 -16.26 -0.12 -1.61
CA LEU A 31 -17.64 0.35 -1.76
C LEU A 31 -17.74 1.59 -2.66
N VAL A 32 -16.88 2.60 -2.44
CA VAL A 32 -16.85 3.82 -3.26
C VAL A 32 -16.55 3.49 -4.72
N LEU A 33 -15.53 2.68 -4.98
CA LEU A 33 -15.17 2.31 -6.34
C LEU A 33 -16.27 1.49 -7.02
N LEU A 34 -16.87 0.52 -6.33
CA LEU A 34 -17.99 -0.25 -6.87
C LEU A 34 -19.18 0.64 -7.21
N ASP A 35 -19.50 1.65 -6.40
CA ASP A 35 -20.59 2.58 -6.71
C ASP A 35 -20.34 3.36 -8.00
N PHE A 36 -19.14 3.89 -8.18
CA PHE A 36 -18.78 4.61 -9.41
C PHE A 36 -18.69 3.71 -10.64
N PHE A 37 -18.25 2.45 -10.49
CA PHE A 37 -18.22 1.49 -11.61
C PHE A 37 -19.60 0.91 -11.96
N ALA A 38 -20.50 0.79 -10.97
CA ALA A 38 -21.85 0.27 -11.15
C ALA A 38 -22.89 1.35 -11.48
N ASP A 39 -22.52 2.63 -11.43
CA ASP A 39 -23.45 3.74 -11.71
C ASP A 39 -23.99 3.66 -13.15
N PRO A 40 -25.31 3.46 -13.33
CA PRO A 40 -25.91 3.31 -14.64
C PRO A 40 -25.75 4.57 -15.51
N VAL A 41 -25.64 5.76 -14.91
CA VAL A 41 -25.59 7.02 -15.66
C VAL A 41 -24.19 7.32 -16.17
N ILE A 42 -23.17 6.97 -15.39
CA ILE A 42 -21.78 6.99 -15.85
C ILE A 42 -21.59 5.94 -16.95
N ASN A 43 -22.09 4.72 -16.75
CA ASN A 43 -22.04 3.65 -17.74
C ASN A 43 -22.82 3.95 -19.03
N TYR A 44 -23.96 4.65 -18.93
CA TYR A 44 -24.73 5.07 -20.09
C TYR A 44 -24.00 6.12 -20.94
N ARG A 45 -23.29 7.07 -20.32
CA ARG A 45 -22.47 8.04 -21.05
C ARG A 45 -21.25 7.42 -21.70
N LEU A 46 -20.65 6.45 -21.04
CA LEU A 46 -19.57 5.63 -21.58
C LEU A 46 -20.02 4.92 -22.88
N LYS A 47 -21.22 4.32 -22.87
CA LYS A 47 -21.80 3.64 -24.05
C LYS A 47 -22.13 4.57 -25.23
N ARG A 48 -22.36 5.87 -24.98
CA ARG A 48 -22.79 6.84 -26.00
C ARG A 48 -21.63 7.42 -26.84
N ALA A 49 -20.39 7.35 -26.37
CA ALA A 49 -19.22 7.84 -27.10
C ALA A 49 -18.83 6.94 -28.30
N PHE A 50 -19.26 5.67 -28.32
CA PHE A 50 -18.87 4.66 -29.31
C PHE A 50 -20.10 3.93 -29.86
N ILE A 51 -20.86 4.60 -30.74
CA ILE A 51 -22.17 4.12 -31.22
C ILE A 51 -22.06 2.91 -32.19
N ASN A 52 -20.87 2.60 -32.74
CA ASN A 52 -20.77 1.74 -33.92
C ASN A 52 -20.24 0.30 -33.71
N MET A 53 -19.87 -0.15 -32.49
CA MET A 53 -19.40 -1.53 -32.24
C MET A 53 -19.73 -2.01 -30.81
N SER A 54 -20.95 -2.47 -30.56
CA SER A 54 -21.48 -2.74 -29.20
C SER A 54 -20.75 -3.82 -28.41
N ASP A 55 -20.25 -4.86 -29.08
CA ASP A 55 -19.76 -6.08 -28.41
C ASP A 55 -18.27 -6.00 -28.09
N PHE A 56 -17.47 -5.46 -29.02
CA PHE A 56 -16.07 -5.13 -28.78
C PHE A 56 -15.92 -4.06 -27.70
N TYR A 57 -16.81 -3.06 -27.68
CA TYR A 57 -16.83 -2.02 -26.65
C TYR A 57 -17.11 -2.58 -25.25
N GLN A 58 -18.09 -3.48 -25.09
CA GLN A 58 -18.40 -4.08 -23.79
C GLN A 58 -17.21 -4.89 -23.23
N LEU A 59 -16.49 -5.59 -24.10
CA LEU A 59 -15.30 -6.34 -23.71
C LEU A 59 -14.15 -5.38 -23.32
N PHE A 60 -13.92 -4.31 -24.09
CA PHE A 60 -12.89 -3.31 -23.78
C PHE A 60 -13.18 -2.50 -22.51
N ASP A 61 -14.41 -2.00 -22.33
CA ASP A 61 -14.85 -1.31 -21.11
C ASP A 61 -14.71 -2.23 -19.87
N GLY A 62 -15.12 -3.49 -20.01
CA GLY A 62 -14.95 -4.52 -18.98
C GLY A 62 -13.48 -4.76 -18.62
N MET A 63 -12.56 -4.75 -19.59
CA MET A 63 -11.13 -4.91 -19.34
C MET A 63 -10.52 -3.71 -18.61
N PHE A 64 -10.86 -2.47 -18.99
CA PHE A 64 -10.33 -1.28 -18.30
C PHE A 64 -10.85 -1.18 -16.87
N LYS A 65 -12.16 -1.31 -16.66
CA LYS A 65 -12.73 -1.32 -15.30
C LYS A 65 -12.19 -2.48 -14.47
N GLY A 66 -12.08 -3.67 -15.07
CA GLY A 66 -11.51 -4.86 -14.45
C GLY A 66 -10.06 -4.67 -14.02
N THR A 67 -9.21 -4.09 -14.87
CA THR A 67 -7.79 -3.84 -14.52
C THR A 67 -7.63 -2.88 -13.34
N ILE A 68 -8.43 -1.82 -13.27
CA ILE A 68 -8.41 -0.88 -12.12
C ILE A 68 -8.82 -1.60 -10.84
N ILE A 69 -9.95 -2.31 -10.89
CA ILE A 69 -10.48 -3.05 -9.73
C ILE A 69 -9.45 -4.08 -9.26
N LEU A 70 -8.79 -4.79 -10.19
CA LEU A 70 -7.72 -5.73 -9.86
C LEU A 70 -6.53 -5.04 -9.18
N ILE A 71 -6.03 -3.92 -9.72
CA ILE A 71 -4.93 -3.15 -9.10
C ILE A 71 -5.31 -2.74 -7.67
N VAL A 72 -6.51 -2.17 -7.49
CA VAL A 72 -7.01 -1.76 -6.17
C VAL A 72 -7.06 -2.96 -5.22
N ILE A 73 -7.65 -4.07 -5.64
CA ILE A 73 -7.78 -5.27 -4.82
C ILE A 73 -6.41 -5.80 -4.39
N ILE A 74 -5.43 -5.89 -5.30
CA ILE A 74 -4.09 -6.38 -4.97
C ILE A 74 -3.39 -5.43 -3.98
N VAL A 75 -3.49 -4.10 -4.17
CA VAL A 75 -2.94 -3.11 -3.22
C VAL A 75 -3.61 -3.23 -1.86
N SER A 76 -4.93 -3.30 -1.82
CA SER A 76 -5.73 -3.46 -0.60
C SER A 76 -5.35 -4.72 0.17
N PHE A 77 -5.21 -5.87 -0.51
CA PHE A 77 -4.76 -7.10 0.14
C PHE A 77 -3.37 -6.93 0.76
N SER A 78 -2.43 -6.27 0.07
CA SER A 78 -1.09 -6.03 0.62
C SER A 78 -1.13 -5.25 1.94
N LEU A 79 -1.97 -4.21 2.02
CA LEU A 79 -2.18 -3.42 3.23
C LEU A 79 -2.76 -4.26 4.37
N ILE A 80 -3.74 -5.11 4.07
CA ILE A 80 -4.37 -6.01 5.03
C ILE A 80 -3.37 -7.04 5.57
N VAL A 81 -2.47 -7.56 4.73
CA VAL A 81 -1.37 -8.43 5.18
C VAL A 81 -0.50 -7.72 6.21
N TYR A 82 -0.10 -6.48 5.95
CA TYR A 82 0.74 -5.73 6.90
C TYR A 82 -0.01 -5.41 8.20
N ALA A 83 -1.26 -5.00 8.12
CA ALA A 83 -2.07 -4.73 9.31
C ALA A 83 -2.30 -5.99 10.15
N CYS A 84 -2.59 -7.12 9.51
CA CYS A 84 -2.79 -8.41 10.18
C CYS A 84 -1.49 -8.90 10.84
N ASN A 85 -0.36 -8.78 10.14
CA ASN A 85 0.95 -9.11 10.72
C ASN A 85 1.31 -8.20 11.91
N TYR A 86 0.96 -6.90 11.82
CA TYR A 86 1.14 -5.97 12.94
C TYR A 86 0.28 -6.37 14.15
N TYR A 87 -0.99 -6.68 13.94
CA TYR A 87 -1.91 -7.18 14.96
C TYR A 87 -1.37 -8.44 15.64
N ASN A 88 -1.01 -9.45 14.85
CA ASN A 88 -0.47 -10.72 15.33
C ASN A 88 0.81 -10.54 16.16
N LYS A 89 1.67 -9.59 15.77
CA LYS A 89 2.90 -9.28 16.48
C LYS A 89 2.67 -8.57 17.81
N ILE A 90 1.67 -7.70 17.90
CA ILE A 90 1.30 -7.07 19.19
C ILE A 90 0.74 -8.11 20.17
N HIS A 91 -0.05 -9.06 19.67
CA HIS A 91 -0.64 -10.14 20.47
C HIS A 91 0.25 -11.40 20.54
N SER A 92 1.48 -11.37 20.02
CA SER A 92 2.34 -12.57 19.99
C SER A 92 2.64 -13.10 21.40
N LYS A 93 2.88 -12.20 22.36
CA LYS A 93 3.16 -12.56 23.76
C LYS A 93 1.96 -13.22 24.44
N THR A 94 0.74 -12.74 24.19
CA THR A 94 -0.46 -13.35 24.78
C THR A 94 -0.70 -14.73 24.19
N ILE A 95 -0.50 -14.90 22.87
CA ILE A 95 -0.56 -16.20 22.20
C ILE A 95 0.54 -17.15 22.73
N GLY A 96 1.76 -16.66 22.95
CA GLY A 96 2.87 -17.42 23.52
C GLY A 96 2.58 -17.92 24.94
N LEU A 97 2.01 -17.08 25.81
CA LEU A 97 1.59 -17.47 27.15
C LEU A 97 0.47 -18.51 27.13
N LEU A 98 -0.48 -18.41 26.18
CA LEU A 98 -1.51 -19.42 26.00
C LEU A 98 -0.93 -20.77 25.55
N LYS A 99 0.07 -20.77 24.67
CA LYS A 99 0.82 -21.99 24.31
C LYS A 99 1.53 -22.61 25.51
N ILE A 100 2.19 -21.82 26.35
CA ILE A 100 2.84 -22.33 27.59
C ILE A 100 1.83 -22.95 28.55
N LYS A 101 0.64 -22.36 28.66
CA LYS A 101 -0.45 -22.90 29.50
C LYS A 101 -0.96 -24.27 29.02
N GLY A 102 -0.52 -24.76 27.86
CA GLY A 102 -0.88 -26.08 27.34
C GLY A 102 -2.09 -26.08 26.40
N TYR A 103 -2.52 -24.92 25.89
CA TYR A 103 -3.60 -24.88 24.89
C TYR A 103 -3.13 -25.48 23.55
N SER A 104 -3.99 -26.30 22.93
CA SER A 104 -3.69 -26.90 21.63
C SER A 104 -3.73 -25.87 20.50
N ASN A 105 -3.04 -26.16 19.39
CA ASN A 105 -3.00 -25.26 18.22
C ASN A 105 -4.41 -24.95 17.67
N LEU A 106 -5.33 -25.93 17.68
CA LEU A 106 -6.72 -25.74 17.26
C LEU A 106 -7.46 -24.75 18.17
N GLN A 107 -7.27 -24.86 19.49
CA GLN A 107 -7.90 -23.96 20.46
C GLN A 107 -7.41 -22.52 20.29
N LEU A 108 -6.14 -22.32 19.93
CA LEU A 108 -5.56 -21.01 19.64
C LEU A 108 -6.09 -20.42 18.33
N VAL A 109 -6.23 -21.25 17.29
CA VAL A 109 -6.87 -20.81 16.03
C VAL A 109 -8.29 -20.35 16.30
N ILE A 110 -9.09 -21.13 17.03
CA ILE A 110 -10.47 -20.76 17.38
C ILE A 110 -10.50 -19.43 18.16
N TYR A 111 -9.58 -19.24 19.12
CA TYR A 111 -9.45 -17.99 19.85
C TYR A 111 -9.19 -16.79 18.92
N MET A 112 -8.23 -16.91 17.99
CA MET A 112 -7.89 -15.82 17.05
C MET A 112 -9.00 -15.57 16.03
N MET A 113 -9.68 -16.62 15.57
CA MET A 113 -10.78 -16.54 14.61
C MET A 113 -11.99 -15.80 15.19
N ILE A 114 -12.35 -16.04 16.46
CA ILE A 114 -13.46 -15.33 17.10
C ILE A 114 -13.15 -13.83 17.21
N GLN A 115 -11.92 -13.47 17.58
CA GLN A 115 -11.51 -12.06 17.64
C GLN A 115 -11.52 -11.41 16.26
N LEU A 116 -11.02 -12.11 15.24
CA LEU A 116 -11.03 -11.64 13.87
C LEU A 116 -12.47 -11.41 13.36
N MET A 117 -13.40 -12.33 13.63
CA MET A 117 -14.80 -12.20 13.24
C MET A 117 -15.44 -10.95 13.85
N VAL A 118 -15.20 -10.68 15.15
CA VAL A 118 -15.69 -9.47 15.81
C VAL A 118 -15.11 -8.21 15.15
N ILE A 119 -13.81 -8.20 14.82
CA ILE A 119 -13.16 -7.06 14.17
C ILE A 119 -13.74 -6.83 12.76
N VAL A 120 -13.91 -7.87 11.95
CA VAL A 120 -14.42 -7.74 10.57
C VAL A 120 -15.88 -7.26 10.58
N MET A 121 -16.73 -7.82 11.46
CA MET A 121 -18.13 -7.40 11.56
C MET A 121 -18.26 -5.94 12.02
N THR A 122 -17.52 -5.55 13.05
CA THR A 122 -17.52 -4.16 13.52
C THR A 122 -16.95 -3.20 12.47
N ALA A 123 -15.92 -3.61 11.73
CA ALA A 123 -15.36 -2.83 10.63
C ALA A 123 -16.34 -2.67 9.47
N TYR A 124 -17.11 -3.70 9.13
CA TYR A 124 -18.10 -3.59 8.05
C TYR A 124 -19.24 -2.63 8.39
N ILE A 125 -19.77 -2.69 9.63
CA ILE A 125 -20.79 -1.75 10.10
C ILE A 125 -20.27 -0.31 10.02
N LEU A 126 -19.04 -0.07 10.48
CA LEU A 126 -18.42 1.25 10.42
C LEU A 126 -18.21 1.73 8.97
N ALA A 127 -17.78 0.84 8.07
CA ALA A 127 -17.60 1.17 6.65
C ALA A 127 -18.92 1.52 5.96
N LEU A 128 -20.02 0.83 6.28
CA LEU A 128 -21.35 1.18 5.75
C LEU A 128 -21.83 2.55 6.26
N LEU A 129 -21.59 2.86 7.54
CA LEU A 129 -21.94 4.16 8.12
C LEU A 129 -21.14 5.29 7.48
N SER A 130 -19.83 5.09 7.27
CA SER A 130 -18.99 6.11 6.65
C SER A 130 -19.30 6.28 5.15
N PHE A 131 -19.62 5.18 4.46
CA PHE A 131 -20.04 5.19 3.05
C PHE A 131 -21.23 6.11 2.77
N LEU A 132 -22.22 6.19 3.68
CA LEU A 132 -23.37 7.10 3.57
C LEU A 132 -22.97 8.59 3.55
N ILE A 133 -21.81 8.94 4.10
CA ILE A 133 -21.29 10.31 4.13
C ILE A 133 -20.34 10.54 2.95
N VAL A 134 -19.52 9.54 2.62
CA VAL A 134 -18.44 9.67 1.64
C VAL A 134 -18.94 9.64 0.19
N ILE A 135 -19.96 8.83 -0.13
CA ILE A 135 -20.58 8.78 -1.46
C ILE A 135 -21.11 10.14 -1.93
N PRO A 136 -21.99 10.83 -1.17
CA PRO A 136 -22.56 12.09 -1.65
C PRO A 136 -21.46 13.15 -1.83
N PHE A 137 -20.41 13.11 -1.01
CA PHE A 137 -19.24 13.96 -1.19
C PHE A 137 -18.55 13.72 -2.53
N PHE A 138 -18.21 12.47 -2.88
CA PHE A 138 -17.59 12.18 -4.18
C PHE A 138 -18.53 12.43 -5.36
N LYS A 139 -19.82 12.07 -5.26
CA LYS A 139 -20.82 12.33 -6.31
C LYS A 139 -20.98 13.82 -6.59
N LEU A 140 -20.89 14.68 -5.57
CA LEU A 140 -20.90 16.13 -5.76
C LEU A 140 -19.78 16.61 -6.70
N PHE A 141 -18.56 16.10 -6.54
CA PHE A 141 -17.45 16.44 -7.44
C PHE A 141 -17.62 15.82 -8.84
N VAL A 142 -17.92 14.52 -8.89
CA VAL A 142 -17.99 13.78 -10.15
C VAL A 142 -19.15 14.23 -11.02
N TYR A 143 -20.36 14.38 -10.46
CA TYR A 143 -21.54 14.81 -11.21
C TYR A 143 -21.44 16.27 -11.65
N ARG A 144 -20.82 17.14 -10.85
CA ARG A 144 -20.54 18.52 -11.26
C ARG A 144 -19.56 18.58 -12.43
N TYR A 145 -18.49 17.77 -12.39
CA TYR A 145 -17.53 17.69 -13.50
C TYR A 145 -18.19 17.12 -14.77
N LEU A 146 -18.96 16.04 -14.63
CA LEU A 146 -19.64 15.41 -15.75
C LEU A 146 -20.91 16.16 -16.20
N LYS A 147 -21.37 17.21 -15.50
CA LYS A 147 -22.65 17.88 -15.76
C LYS A 147 -23.81 16.87 -15.81
N ILE A 148 -23.90 16.01 -14.79
CA ILE A 148 -24.98 15.03 -14.61
C ILE A 148 -25.94 15.60 -13.57
N ASN A 149 -27.21 15.75 -13.93
CA ASN A 149 -28.27 16.19 -13.02
C ASN A 149 -29.01 14.96 -12.48
N ASN A 150 -28.39 14.27 -11.55
CA ASN A 150 -28.98 13.13 -10.83
C ASN A 150 -28.88 13.33 -9.32
N ASP A 151 -29.69 12.57 -8.60
CA ASP A 151 -29.70 12.56 -7.15
C ASP A 151 -28.35 12.11 -6.58
N ILE A 152 -27.73 13.00 -5.81
CA ILE A 152 -26.44 12.78 -5.15
C ILE A 152 -26.54 11.67 -4.08
N PHE A 153 -27.75 11.45 -3.53
CA PHE A 153 -28.04 10.46 -2.49
C PHE A 153 -28.63 9.14 -3.03
N GLY A 154 -28.48 8.86 -4.34
CA GLY A 154 -28.89 7.58 -4.90
C GLY A 154 -27.94 6.45 -4.49
N TYR A 155 -28.43 5.45 -3.76
CA TYR A 155 -27.67 4.25 -3.40
C TYR A 155 -28.23 3.03 -4.12
N ASN A 156 -27.38 2.28 -4.83
CA ASN A 156 -27.79 1.08 -5.53
C ASN A 156 -27.62 -0.16 -4.62
N ILE A 157 -28.74 -0.84 -4.33
CA ILE A 157 -28.78 -2.02 -3.45
C ILE A 157 -27.87 -3.15 -3.97
N SER A 158 -27.69 -3.26 -5.29
CA SER A 158 -26.81 -4.28 -5.87
C SER A 158 -25.34 -4.14 -5.42
N ILE A 159 -24.88 -2.92 -5.12
CA ILE A 159 -23.52 -2.67 -4.62
C ILE A 159 -23.35 -3.23 -3.22
N LEU A 160 -24.38 -3.08 -2.36
CA LEU A 160 -24.36 -3.64 -1.00
C LEU A 160 -24.32 -5.17 -1.02
N LEU A 161 -24.94 -5.81 -2.03
CA LEU A 161 -24.84 -7.25 -2.22
C LEU A 161 -23.44 -7.66 -2.72
N GLN A 162 -22.85 -6.89 -3.64
CA GLN A 162 -21.48 -7.13 -4.11
C GLN A 162 -20.43 -6.89 -3.02
N SER A 163 -20.66 -5.96 -2.10
CA SER A 163 -19.73 -5.74 -0.97
C SER A 163 -19.74 -6.89 0.03
N LEU A 164 -20.88 -7.57 0.20
CA LEU A 164 -20.95 -8.78 1.02
C LEU A 164 -20.09 -9.92 0.44
N SER A 165 -20.07 -10.10 -0.89
CA SER A 165 -19.23 -11.14 -1.50
C SER A 165 -17.74 -10.84 -1.32
N LEU A 166 -17.32 -9.58 -1.48
CA LEU A 166 -15.95 -9.14 -1.18
C LEU A 166 -15.59 -9.32 0.30
N LEU A 167 -16.53 -9.08 1.23
CA LEU A 167 -16.31 -9.31 2.66
C LEU A 167 -16.06 -10.79 2.98
N VAL A 168 -16.79 -11.71 2.33
CA VAL A 168 -16.56 -13.15 2.50
C VAL A 168 -15.17 -13.54 2.01
N ILE A 169 -14.78 -13.08 0.82
CA ILE A 169 -13.44 -13.32 0.27
C ILE A 169 -12.36 -12.78 1.23
N LEU A 170 -12.57 -11.56 1.75
CA LEU A 170 -11.67 -10.93 2.71
C LEU A 170 -11.55 -11.74 4.00
N PHE A 171 -12.67 -12.22 4.54
CA PHE A 171 -12.68 -13.02 5.76
C PHE A 171 -11.95 -14.33 5.57
N VAL A 172 -12.17 -15.04 4.46
CA VAL A 172 -11.45 -16.28 4.12
C VAL A 172 -9.94 -16.02 4.05
N TYR A 173 -9.53 -14.94 3.38
CA TYR A 173 -8.13 -14.59 3.28
C TYR A 173 -7.48 -14.30 4.65
N LEU A 174 -8.15 -13.51 5.49
CA LEU A 174 -7.69 -13.21 6.85
C LEU A 174 -7.63 -14.47 7.73
N ALA A 175 -8.60 -15.37 7.58
CA ALA A 175 -8.64 -16.64 8.29
C ALA A 175 -7.44 -17.53 7.94
N LEU A 176 -7.11 -17.65 6.65
CA LEU A 176 -5.93 -18.39 6.18
C LEU A 176 -4.64 -17.81 6.77
N MET A 177 -4.52 -16.49 6.83
CA MET A 177 -3.37 -15.83 7.45
C MET A 177 -3.25 -16.10 8.95
N GLN A 178 -4.37 -16.09 9.68
CA GLN A 178 -4.39 -16.41 11.11
C GLN A 178 -4.04 -17.88 11.38
N PHE A 179 -4.56 -18.78 10.54
CA PHE A 179 -4.23 -20.20 10.61
C PHE A 179 -2.73 -20.43 10.39
N ASN A 180 -2.18 -19.82 9.34
CA ASN A 180 -0.76 -19.91 9.01
C ASN A 180 0.12 -19.39 10.17
N TYR A 181 -0.24 -18.24 10.75
CA TYR A 181 0.49 -17.67 11.89
C TYR A 181 0.45 -18.57 13.14
N SER A 182 -0.71 -19.18 13.43
CA SER A 182 -0.87 -20.07 14.59
C SER A 182 0.04 -21.29 14.52
N ILE A 183 0.11 -21.91 13.34
CA ILE A 183 0.88 -23.15 13.11
C ILE A 183 2.38 -22.88 13.08
N GLN A 184 2.81 -21.84 12.37
CA GLN A 184 4.23 -21.58 12.15
C GLN A 184 4.93 -20.97 13.37
N SER A 185 4.18 -20.40 14.32
CA SER A 185 4.76 -19.70 15.46
C SER A 185 5.29 -20.66 16.54
N LYS A 186 6.60 -20.64 16.77
CA LYS A 186 7.23 -21.36 17.88
C LYS A 186 7.13 -20.57 19.18
N ILE A 187 7.10 -21.26 20.31
CA ILE A 187 7.00 -20.66 21.65
C ILE A 187 8.13 -19.65 21.94
N PRO A 188 9.41 -19.94 21.63
CA PRO A 188 10.49 -18.97 21.82
C PRO A 188 10.27 -17.71 20.99
N ASP A 189 9.90 -17.85 19.71
CA ASP A 189 9.68 -16.77 18.75
C ASP A 189 8.49 -15.86 19.12
N LEU A 190 7.52 -16.41 19.85
CA LEU A 190 6.35 -15.66 20.36
C LEU A 190 6.68 -14.84 21.62
N LEU A 191 7.62 -15.33 22.44
CA LEU A 191 7.96 -14.79 23.76
C LEU A 191 9.20 -13.89 23.73
N LYS A 192 10.26 -14.32 23.03
CA LYS A 192 11.38 -13.47 22.65
C LYS A 192 10.91 -12.66 21.46
N ASN A 193 11.00 -11.33 21.56
CA ASN A 193 10.92 -10.48 20.37
C ASN A 193 12.15 -10.85 19.54
N ASP A 194 12.00 -11.81 18.62
CA ASP A 194 13.14 -12.40 17.93
C ASP A 194 14.10 -11.33 17.47
N TYR A 195 15.36 -11.58 17.80
CA TYR A 195 16.51 -10.86 17.30
C TYR A 195 16.29 -10.59 15.82
N VAL A 196 16.65 -9.38 15.38
CA VAL A 196 16.89 -9.12 13.96
C VAL A 196 18.10 -9.98 13.57
N ILE A 197 17.91 -11.30 13.46
CA ILE A 197 18.86 -12.17 12.80
C ILE A 197 18.67 -11.77 11.35
N SER A 198 19.56 -10.90 10.93
CA SER A 198 19.94 -10.69 9.56
C SER A 198 20.38 -12.04 8.96
N LYS A 199 19.43 -12.93 8.69
CA LYS A 199 19.59 -13.86 7.57
C LYS A 199 19.45 -13.00 6.33
N THR A 200 20.50 -12.23 6.04
CA THR A 200 20.86 -11.87 4.68
C THR A 200 21.12 -13.19 3.98
N LYS A 201 20.05 -13.89 3.58
CA LYS A 201 20.19 -14.91 2.54
C LYS A 201 20.74 -14.14 1.36
N ASN A 202 22.05 -14.31 1.15
CA ASN A 202 22.76 -13.85 -0.03
C ASN A 202 22.17 -14.61 -1.20
N HIS A 203 21.01 -14.17 -1.69
CA HIS A 203 20.63 -14.51 -3.04
C HIS A 203 21.73 -13.93 -3.92
N ILE A 204 22.44 -14.82 -4.59
CA ILE A 204 23.44 -14.50 -5.60
C ILE A 204 22.70 -13.66 -6.64
N ILE A 205 22.96 -12.35 -6.62
CA ILE A 205 22.45 -11.44 -7.64
C ILE A 205 23.37 -11.66 -8.83
N CYS A 206 22.88 -12.33 -9.88
CA CYS A 206 23.64 -12.48 -11.12
C CYS A 206 24.10 -11.08 -11.59
N PRO A 207 25.39 -10.89 -11.89
CA PRO A 207 25.97 -9.56 -12.15
C PRO A 207 25.36 -8.85 -13.38
N GLY A 208 24.72 -9.58 -14.30
CA GLY A 208 24.01 -9.03 -15.46
C GLY A 208 22.56 -8.58 -15.20
N ALA A 209 21.90 -9.11 -14.16
CA ALA A 209 20.47 -8.84 -13.92
C ALA A 209 20.19 -7.36 -13.58
N SER A 210 21.17 -6.65 -13.02
CA SER A 210 21.02 -5.22 -12.69
C SER A 210 20.87 -4.32 -13.91
N TYR A 211 21.55 -4.64 -15.01
CA TYR A 211 21.49 -3.84 -16.23
C TYR A 211 20.17 -4.06 -16.98
N VAL A 212 19.65 -5.29 -16.97
CA VAL A 212 18.35 -5.64 -17.59
C VAL A 212 17.21 -4.79 -17.00
N TYR A 213 17.17 -4.61 -15.67
CA TYR A 213 16.12 -3.80 -15.04
C TYR A 213 16.23 -2.30 -15.34
N LEU A 214 17.45 -1.78 -15.53
CA LEU A 214 17.64 -0.41 -16.00
C LEU A 214 17.13 -0.24 -17.43
N ILE A 215 17.41 -1.21 -18.30
CA ILE A 215 16.90 -1.22 -19.67
C ILE A 215 15.37 -1.26 -19.67
N PHE A 216 14.74 -2.14 -18.87
CA PHE A 216 13.27 -2.21 -18.77
C PHE A 216 12.63 -0.90 -18.31
N TYR A 217 13.23 -0.23 -17.32
CA TYR A 217 12.75 1.09 -16.90
C TYR A 217 12.94 2.14 -18.01
N GLY A 218 14.08 2.11 -18.69
CA GLY A 218 14.39 2.98 -19.83
C GLY A 218 13.44 2.79 -21.02
N ILE A 219 13.04 1.56 -21.35
CA ILE A 219 12.07 1.27 -22.42
C ILE A 219 10.76 2.02 -22.19
N GLY A 220 10.25 2.06 -20.96
CA GLY A 220 9.05 2.83 -20.63
C GLY A 220 9.22 4.32 -20.86
N ILE A 221 10.37 4.89 -20.48
CA ILE A 221 10.64 6.31 -20.70
C ILE A 221 10.76 6.60 -22.20
N VAL A 222 11.53 5.79 -22.95
CA VAL A 222 11.69 5.97 -24.39
C VAL A 222 10.36 5.81 -25.13
N SER A 223 9.51 4.87 -24.72
CA SER A 223 8.19 4.66 -25.34
C SER A 223 7.29 5.89 -25.26
N VAL A 224 7.43 6.71 -24.20
CA VAL A 224 6.69 7.98 -24.06
C VAL A 224 7.08 8.96 -25.18
N TYR A 225 8.31 8.88 -25.65
CA TYR A 225 8.82 9.75 -26.71
C TYR A 225 8.63 9.18 -28.12
N SER A 226 8.65 7.85 -28.28
CA SER A 226 8.71 7.21 -29.61
C SER A 226 7.36 6.84 -30.23
N GLY A 227 6.27 6.77 -29.46
CA GLY A 227 4.99 6.23 -29.93
C GLY A 227 3.85 7.26 -30.07
N ASP A 228 2.78 6.84 -30.76
CA ASP A 228 1.48 7.49 -30.66
C ASP A 228 1.00 7.42 -29.21
N LEU A 229 0.72 8.60 -28.62
CA LEU A 229 0.20 8.74 -27.26
C LEU A 229 -1.25 8.22 -27.17
N GLY A 230 -1.42 6.92 -27.32
CA GLY A 230 -2.68 6.18 -27.24
C GLY A 230 -2.58 4.99 -26.30
N GLN A 231 -3.54 4.08 -26.38
CA GLN A 231 -3.67 2.95 -25.44
C GLN A 231 -2.52 1.94 -25.49
N GLY A 232 -1.75 1.89 -26.59
CA GLY A 232 -0.55 1.05 -26.68
C GLY A 232 0.54 1.36 -25.64
N MET A 233 0.49 2.53 -24.99
CA MET A 233 1.43 2.97 -23.95
C MET A 233 1.36 2.16 -22.64
N ILE A 234 0.27 1.45 -22.41
CA ILE A 234 0.05 0.71 -21.16
C ILE A 234 1.03 -0.46 -21.04
N LEU A 235 1.33 -1.16 -22.15
CA LEU A 235 2.25 -2.30 -22.14
C LEU A 235 3.71 -1.88 -21.80
N PRO A 236 4.29 -0.86 -22.46
CA PRO A 236 5.57 -0.29 -22.04
C PRO A 236 5.56 0.22 -20.60
N ALA A 237 4.45 0.80 -20.14
CA ALA A 237 4.31 1.24 -18.75
C ALA A 237 4.44 0.06 -17.78
N CYS A 238 3.77 -1.07 -18.03
CA CYS A 238 3.91 -2.28 -17.22
C CYS A 238 5.36 -2.78 -17.15
N ILE A 239 6.07 -2.81 -18.29
CA ILE A 239 7.49 -3.20 -18.36
C ILE A 239 8.34 -2.25 -17.51
N SER A 240 8.04 -0.95 -17.59
CA SER A 240 8.75 0.08 -16.83
C SER A 240 8.54 -0.06 -15.32
N ALA A 241 7.34 -0.42 -14.86
CA ALA A 241 7.06 -0.65 -13.45
C ALA A 241 7.87 -1.82 -12.88
N ILE A 242 8.00 -2.90 -13.66
CA ILE A 242 8.85 -4.05 -13.31
C ILE A 242 10.34 -3.63 -13.29
N GLY A 243 10.77 -2.82 -14.27
CA GLY A 243 12.10 -2.23 -14.32
C GLY A 243 12.43 -1.40 -13.07
N GLY A 244 11.53 -0.47 -12.70
CA GLY A 244 11.68 0.39 -11.52
C GLY A 244 11.80 -0.40 -10.21
N TYR A 245 10.98 -1.44 -10.04
CA TYR A 245 11.12 -2.38 -8.93
C TYR A 245 12.48 -3.10 -8.94
N GLY A 246 12.91 -3.56 -10.11
CA GLY A 246 14.19 -4.24 -10.29
C GLY A 246 15.40 -3.38 -9.94
N ILE A 247 15.34 -2.08 -10.25
CA ILE A 247 16.34 -1.07 -9.86
C ILE A 247 16.49 -1.06 -8.34
N VAL A 248 15.38 -0.97 -7.59
CA VAL A 248 15.40 -1.02 -6.11
C VAL A 248 16.02 -2.31 -5.60
N LYS A 249 15.52 -3.45 -6.10
CA LYS A 249 15.92 -4.78 -5.61
C LYS A 249 17.38 -5.11 -5.85
N THR A 250 17.94 -4.68 -7.00
CA THR A 250 19.26 -5.11 -7.46
C THR A 250 20.27 -3.98 -7.49
N THR A 251 20.06 -2.95 -8.32
CA THR A 251 21.05 -1.88 -8.56
C THR A 251 21.31 -1.06 -7.28
N LEU A 252 20.26 -0.60 -6.60
CA LEU A 252 20.37 0.20 -5.39
C LEU A 252 20.98 -0.62 -4.24
N VAL A 253 20.50 -1.85 -4.03
CA VAL A 253 21.06 -2.74 -3.01
C VAL A 253 22.54 -3.04 -3.27
N LYS A 254 22.94 -3.31 -4.51
CA LYS A 254 24.35 -3.58 -4.88
C LYS A 254 25.23 -2.34 -4.65
N SER A 255 24.78 -1.17 -5.07
CA SER A 255 25.48 0.11 -4.87
C SER A 255 25.70 0.39 -3.39
N LEU A 256 24.68 0.17 -2.55
CA LEU A 256 24.77 0.36 -1.11
C LEU A 256 25.69 -0.65 -0.43
N LYS A 257 25.65 -1.94 -0.83
CA LYS A 257 26.57 -2.95 -0.31
C LYS A 257 28.03 -2.59 -0.61
N LYS A 258 28.32 -2.13 -1.83
CA LYS A 258 29.67 -1.70 -2.24
C LYS A 258 30.15 -0.49 -1.43
N LYS A 259 29.25 0.47 -1.15
CA LYS A 259 29.58 1.59 -0.26
C LYS A 259 29.84 1.11 1.17
N LEU A 260 29.00 0.24 1.71
CA LEU A 260 29.16 -0.31 3.07
C LEU A 260 30.44 -1.15 3.26
N SER A 261 30.95 -1.80 2.21
CA SER A 261 32.22 -2.53 2.26
C SER A 261 33.46 -1.63 2.28
N ASN A 262 33.32 -0.33 2.01
CA ASN A 262 34.43 0.61 2.09
C ASN A 262 34.64 1.03 3.55
N TRP A 263 35.79 0.67 4.12
CA TRP A 263 36.16 0.88 5.53
C TRP A 263 36.27 2.35 5.97
N LEU A 264 36.20 3.30 5.04
CA LEU A 264 36.40 4.75 5.27
C LEU A 264 35.13 5.50 5.70
N ILE A 265 33.98 4.83 5.87
CA ILE A 265 32.72 5.50 6.21
C ILE A 265 32.57 5.59 7.74
N ASP A 266 32.20 6.79 8.23
CA ASP A 266 31.87 7.03 9.64
C ASP A 266 30.89 5.98 10.19
N GLY A 267 31.15 5.45 11.40
CA GLY A 267 30.30 4.42 12.02
C GLY A 267 28.81 4.80 12.10
N LYS A 268 28.49 6.08 12.36
CA LYS A 268 27.10 6.59 12.35
C LYS A 268 26.47 6.54 10.97
N LYS A 269 27.19 6.94 9.92
CA LYS A 269 26.71 6.87 8.52
C LYS A 269 26.53 5.42 8.08
N ASN A 270 27.43 4.52 8.49
CA ASN A 270 27.31 3.09 8.24
C ASN A 270 26.06 2.47 8.89
N LEU A 271 25.72 2.87 10.12
CA LEU A 271 24.48 2.44 10.78
C LEU A 271 23.24 2.87 9.98
N VAL A 272 23.19 4.12 9.53
CA VAL A 272 22.07 4.64 8.72
C VAL A 272 21.95 3.87 7.41
N LEU A 273 23.06 3.69 6.68
CA LEU A 273 23.07 3.00 5.40
C LEU A 273 22.72 1.51 5.53
N SER A 274 23.17 0.86 6.60
CA SER A 274 22.85 -0.54 6.89
C SER A 274 21.35 -0.73 7.18
N ASN A 275 20.78 0.13 8.03
CA ASN A 275 19.34 0.08 8.33
C ASN A 275 18.48 0.43 7.10
N TYR A 276 18.92 1.38 6.30
CA TYR A 276 18.27 1.73 5.05
C TYR A 276 18.31 0.56 4.06
N LEU A 277 19.46 -0.11 3.89
CA LEU A 277 19.59 -1.31 3.07
C LEU A 277 18.68 -2.44 3.56
N PHE A 278 18.55 -2.60 4.88
CA PHE A 278 17.61 -3.55 5.47
C PHE A 278 16.16 -3.22 5.12
N ASN A 279 15.75 -1.95 5.21
CA ASN A 279 14.41 -1.52 4.80
C ASN A 279 14.16 -1.79 3.30
N LEU A 280 15.13 -1.51 2.42
CA LEU A 280 15.02 -1.83 0.98
C LEU A 280 14.80 -3.32 0.72
N GLN A 281 15.47 -4.19 1.48
CA GLN A 281 15.32 -5.63 1.33
C GLN A 281 13.97 -6.14 1.86
N GLN A 282 13.45 -5.50 2.90
CA GLN A 282 12.22 -5.90 3.57
C GLN A 282 10.95 -5.34 2.90
N PHE A 283 11.03 -4.21 2.21
CA PHE A 283 9.86 -3.49 1.67
C PHE A 283 9.66 -3.72 0.17
N LYS A 284 10.29 -4.75 -0.39
CA LYS A 284 10.25 -5.11 -1.83
C LYS A 284 8.86 -5.06 -2.45
N VAL A 285 7.87 -5.66 -1.79
CA VAL A 285 6.47 -5.70 -2.29
C VAL A 285 5.89 -4.29 -2.35
N MET A 286 6.11 -3.44 -1.34
CA MET A 286 5.59 -2.07 -1.33
C MET A 286 6.19 -1.22 -2.45
N PHE A 287 7.50 -1.34 -2.71
CA PHE A 287 8.14 -0.68 -3.84
C PHE A 287 7.52 -1.11 -5.17
N LEU A 288 7.28 -2.42 -5.36
CA LEU A 288 6.62 -2.94 -6.55
C LEU A 288 5.21 -2.37 -6.72
N MET A 289 4.39 -2.42 -5.67
CA MET A 289 3.02 -1.91 -5.72
C MET A 289 2.99 -0.41 -6.00
N ASN A 290 3.93 0.36 -5.43
CA ASN A 290 4.06 1.78 -5.74
C ASN A 290 4.40 2.05 -7.20
N MET A 291 5.33 1.29 -7.78
CA MET A 291 5.66 1.45 -9.21
C MET A 291 4.47 1.13 -10.09
N ILE A 292 3.76 0.02 -9.82
CA ILE A 292 2.57 -0.38 -10.59
C ILE A 292 1.48 0.70 -10.51
N VAL A 293 1.11 1.14 -9.30
CA VAL A 293 0.07 2.16 -9.11
C VAL A 293 0.48 3.47 -9.76
N THR A 294 1.67 3.99 -9.46
CA THR A 294 2.10 5.31 -9.95
C THR A 294 2.25 5.36 -11.45
N ILE A 295 2.83 4.33 -12.07
CA ILE A 295 3.11 4.33 -13.50
C ILE A 295 1.85 3.94 -14.29
N ILE A 296 1.17 2.85 -13.94
CA ILE A 296 0.04 2.37 -14.75
C ILE A 296 -1.16 3.31 -14.62
N LEU A 297 -1.58 3.70 -13.41
CA LEU A 297 -2.76 4.57 -13.28
C LEU A 297 -2.51 5.97 -13.85
N SER A 298 -1.31 6.55 -13.69
CA SER A 298 -1.01 7.85 -14.32
C SER A 298 -1.01 7.77 -15.86
N THR A 299 -0.55 6.65 -16.44
CA THR A 299 -0.65 6.43 -17.90
C THR A 299 -2.09 6.31 -18.35
N MET A 300 -2.93 5.59 -17.59
CA MET A 300 -4.36 5.43 -17.90
C MET A 300 -5.12 6.76 -17.85
N ILE A 301 -4.79 7.62 -16.88
CA ILE A 301 -5.35 8.98 -16.78
C ILE A 301 -5.01 9.79 -18.03
N CYS A 302 -3.73 9.81 -18.42
CA CYS A 302 -3.28 10.68 -19.51
C CYS A 302 -3.73 10.19 -20.89
N VAL A 303 -3.77 8.88 -21.11
CA VAL A 303 -4.25 8.28 -22.36
C VAL A 303 -5.75 8.51 -22.55
N ASN A 304 -6.54 8.39 -21.49
CA ASN A 304 -8.01 8.50 -21.56
C ASN A 304 -8.53 9.90 -21.20
N TYR A 305 -7.69 10.93 -21.37
CA TYR A 305 -8.05 12.31 -21.06
C TYR A 305 -9.26 12.83 -21.85
N HIS A 306 -9.42 12.39 -23.10
CA HIS A 306 -10.51 12.83 -23.98
C HIS A 306 -11.89 12.33 -23.51
N ASP A 307 -11.94 11.19 -22.80
CA ASP A 307 -13.18 10.62 -22.29
C ASP A 307 -13.42 11.06 -20.84
N ASN A 308 -14.23 12.12 -20.67
CA ASN A 308 -14.50 12.73 -19.36
C ASN A 308 -14.90 11.71 -18.26
N ALA A 309 -15.66 10.67 -18.61
CA ALA A 309 -16.10 9.65 -17.66
C ALA A 309 -14.94 8.75 -17.21
N TYR A 310 -14.15 8.20 -18.14
CA TYR A 310 -12.97 7.40 -17.81
C TYR A 310 -11.93 8.22 -17.07
N PHE A 311 -11.67 9.45 -17.52
CA PHE A 311 -10.74 10.35 -16.87
C PHE A 311 -11.04 10.52 -15.38
N VAL A 312 -12.28 10.87 -15.01
CA VAL A 312 -12.66 11.06 -13.60
C VAL A 312 -12.60 9.76 -12.80
N LEU A 313 -13.02 8.63 -13.39
CA LEU A 313 -12.93 7.32 -12.74
C LEU A 313 -11.48 6.93 -12.44
N PHE A 314 -10.56 7.15 -13.39
CA PHE A 314 -9.14 6.87 -13.20
C PHE A 314 -8.50 7.80 -12.17
N MET A 315 -8.84 9.09 -12.17
CA MET A 315 -8.38 10.05 -11.15
C MET A 315 -8.84 9.65 -9.76
N LEU A 316 -10.12 9.30 -9.60
CA LEU A 316 -10.67 8.84 -8.32
C LEU A 316 -9.98 7.55 -7.85
N ALA A 317 -9.82 6.56 -8.74
CA ALA A 317 -9.10 5.33 -8.42
C ALA A 317 -7.63 5.59 -8.06
N TYR A 318 -6.97 6.53 -8.73
CA TYR A 318 -5.59 6.90 -8.47
C TYR A 318 -5.41 7.48 -7.07
N ILE A 319 -6.23 8.48 -6.70
CA ILE A 319 -6.20 9.08 -5.36
C ILE A 319 -6.45 8.03 -4.27
N LEU A 320 -7.49 7.21 -4.43
CA LEU A 320 -7.85 6.21 -3.42
C LEU A 320 -6.78 5.13 -3.27
N THR A 321 -6.20 4.64 -4.38
CA THR A 321 -5.13 3.63 -4.32
C THR A 321 -3.84 4.16 -3.73
N LEU A 322 -3.49 5.42 -3.98
CA LEU A 322 -2.33 6.07 -3.35
C LEU A 322 -2.51 6.17 -1.83
N ILE A 323 -3.69 6.59 -1.35
CA ILE A 323 -3.99 6.66 0.09
C ILE A 323 -3.81 5.28 0.76
N ILE A 324 -4.33 4.21 0.15
CA ILE A 324 -4.17 2.84 0.65
C ILE A 324 -2.68 2.49 0.72
N LEU A 325 -1.95 2.72 -0.37
CA LEU A 325 -0.56 2.34 -0.46
C LEU A 325 0.31 3.06 0.58
N ASP A 326 0.08 4.35 0.77
CA ASP A 326 0.78 5.17 1.77
C ASP A 326 0.47 4.71 3.20
N TYR A 327 -0.78 4.35 3.48
CA TYR A 327 -1.13 3.78 4.76
C TYR A 327 -0.47 2.40 4.98
N ALA A 328 -0.27 1.62 3.92
CA ALA A 328 0.43 0.33 3.98
C ALA A 328 1.90 0.52 4.35
N LEU A 329 2.55 1.55 3.77
CA LEU A 329 3.91 1.95 4.10
C LEU A 329 4.04 2.35 5.58
N VAL A 330 3.12 3.17 6.10
CA VAL A 330 3.11 3.58 7.52
C VAL A 330 2.99 2.36 8.45
N ASN A 331 2.10 1.41 8.12
CA ASN A 331 1.92 0.18 8.89
C ASN A 331 3.17 -0.71 8.85
N ARG A 332 3.87 -0.75 7.72
CA ARG A 332 5.10 -1.50 7.58
C ARG A 332 6.22 -0.93 8.46
N PHE A 333 6.38 0.39 8.53
CA PHE A 333 7.29 1.02 9.49
C PHE A 333 6.89 0.72 10.94
N SER A 334 5.60 0.69 11.24
CA SER A 334 5.11 0.35 12.57
C SER A 334 5.52 -1.08 13.00
N ILE A 335 5.54 -2.05 12.08
CA ILE A 335 6.07 -3.40 12.35
C ILE A 335 7.58 -3.36 12.60
N ASN A 336 8.34 -2.64 11.76
CA ASN A 336 9.79 -2.51 11.91
C ASN A 336 10.18 -1.89 13.24
N ARG A 337 9.42 -0.92 13.71
CA ARG A 337 9.58 -0.30 15.04
C ARG A 337 9.40 -1.29 16.19
N LEU A 338 8.43 -2.20 16.10
CA LEU A 338 8.26 -3.27 17.09
C LEU A 338 9.48 -4.21 17.13
N ASN A 339 10.08 -4.51 15.98
CA ASN A 339 11.32 -5.28 15.89
C ASN A 339 12.53 -4.53 16.47
N LYS A 340 12.63 -3.23 16.20
CA LYS A 340 13.79 -2.41 16.56
C LYS A 340 13.85 -1.99 18.02
N LYS A 341 12.87 -2.32 18.87
CA LYS A 341 12.89 -1.96 20.30
C LYS A 341 14.19 -2.37 21.01
N ILE A 342 14.59 -3.63 20.85
CA ILE A 342 15.83 -4.15 21.46
C ILE A 342 17.05 -3.53 20.79
N TYR A 343 17.02 -3.34 19.47
CA TYR A 343 18.09 -2.69 18.72
C TYR A 343 18.36 -1.24 19.20
N TYR A 344 17.32 -0.46 19.47
CA TYR A 344 17.49 0.88 20.04
C TYR A 344 18.06 0.84 21.46
N GLN A 345 17.66 -0.15 22.27
CA GLN A 345 18.25 -0.36 23.60
C GLN A 345 19.73 -0.73 23.51
N THR A 346 20.15 -1.57 22.56
CA THR A 346 21.56 -1.91 22.38
C THR A 346 22.38 -0.72 21.89
N LEU A 347 21.85 0.08 20.96
CA LEU A 347 22.51 1.31 20.52
C LEU A 347 22.70 2.31 21.68
N TYR A 348 21.71 2.42 22.55
CA TYR A 348 21.82 3.25 23.75
C TYR A 348 22.92 2.73 24.71
N ARG A 349 23.00 1.41 24.90
CA ARG A 349 24.07 0.77 25.72
C ARG A 349 25.48 0.96 25.15
N ILE A 350 25.61 1.12 23.83
CA ILE A 350 26.88 1.40 23.14
C ILE A 350 27.29 2.88 23.31
N GLY A 351 26.43 3.72 23.91
CA GLY A 351 26.74 5.12 24.23
C GLY A 351 26.10 6.16 23.31
N LEU A 352 25.18 5.77 22.42
CA LEU A 352 24.45 6.73 21.58
C LEU A 352 23.33 7.43 22.34
N ASN A 353 23.31 8.76 22.27
CA ASN A 353 22.25 9.57 22.85
C ASN A 353 20.92 9.36 22.11
N LYS A 354 19.80 9.52 22.82
CA LYS A 354 18.44 9.40 22.23
C LYS A 354 18.24 10.30 21.01
N GLN A 355 18.79 11.52 21.05
CA GLN A 355 18.74 12.46 19.93
C GLN A 355 19.50 11.95 18.70
N GLU A 356 20.59 11.21 18.89
CA GLU A 356 21.36 10.63 17.80
C GLU A 356 20.64 9.44 17.19
N ILE A 357 20.05 8.57 18.01
CA ILE A 357 19.21 7.45 17.54
C ILE A 357 18.01 7.98 16.75
N LEU A 358 17.38 9.06 17.21
CA LEU A 358 16.32 9.76 16.48
C LEU A 358 16.80 10.31 15.14
N LYS A 359 17.99 10.93 15.08
CA LYS A 359 18.56 11.43 13.82
C LYS A 359 18.82 10.28 12.84
N ILE A 360 19.39 9.17 13.33
CA ILE A 360 19.65 7.96 12.54
C ILE A 360 18.33 7.41 11.98
N SER A 361 17.32 7.24 12.83
CA SER A 361 15.99 6.73 12.46
C SER A 361 15.28 7.65 11.44
N LYS A 362 15.35 8.97 11.64
CA LYS A 362 14.79 9.92 10.66
C LYS A 362 15.46 9.85 9.31
N GLN A 363 16.79 9.67 9.27
CA GLN A 363 17.53 9.57 8.01
C GLN A 363 17.23 8.27 7.25
N GLU A 364 17.13 7.12 7.93
CA GLU A 364 16.73 5.86 7.25
C GLU A 364 15.32 5.95 6.65
N ILE A 365 14.37 6.60 7.35
CA ILE A 365 12.99 6.79 6.89
C ILE A 365 12.98 7.76 5.70
N LEU A 366 13.71 8.88 5.81
CA LEU A 366 13.86 9.85 4.71
C LEU A 366 14.39 9.15 3.45
N TYR A 367 15.46 8.35 3.55
CA TYR A 367 16.02 7.68 2.38
C TYR A 367 15.06 6.69 1.74
N THR A 368 14.26 5.96 2.52
CA THR A 368 13.22 5.09 1.95
C THR A 368 12.14 5.86 1.20
N TYR A 369 11.59 6.93 1.78
CA TYR A 369 10.57 7.75 1.12
C TYR A 369 11.13 8.48 -0.11
N LEU A 370 12.36 8.98 -0.03
CA LEU A 370 13.04 9.58 -1.17
C LEU A 370 13.23 8.59 -2.32
N THR A 371 13.51 7.32 -2.05
CA THR A 371 13.61 6.33 -3.15
C THR A 371 12.29 6.03 -3.83
N ILE A 372 11.19 6.00 -3.06
CA ILE A 372 9.85 5.86 -3.64
C ILE A 372 9.56 7.08 -4.53
N LEU A 373 9.82 8.27 -4.01
CA LEU A 373 9.60 9.53 -4.70
C LEU A 373 10.41 9.63 -6.00
N VAL A 374 11.74 9.48 -5.94
CA VAL A 374 12.63 9.71 -7.10
C VAL A 374 12.31 8.76 -8.25
N LEU A 375 12.06 7.48 -7.96
CA LEU A 375 11.79 6.49 -8.98
C LEU A 375 10.39 6.65 -9.61
N SER A 376 9.37 7.01 -8.82
CA SER A 376 8.03 7.25 -9.35
C SER A 376 7.94 8.59 -10.08
N MET A 377 8.52 9.65 -9.52
CA MET A 377 8.57 10.98 -10.17
C MET A 377 9.36 10.95 -11.47
N GLY A 378 10.43 10.14 -11.54
CA GLY A 378 11.22 9.99 -12.76
C GLY A 378 10.37 9.62 -13.97
N TYR A 379 9.44 8.67 -13.82
CA TYR A 379 8.52 8.30 -14.91
C TYR A 379 7.37 9.30 -15.06
N LEU A 380 6.72 9.66 -13.94
CA LEU A 380 5.53 10.52 -13.94
C LEU A 380 5.81 11.89 -14.58
N LEU A 381 6.94 12.53 -14.26
CA LEU A 381 7.32 13.81 -14.85
C LEU A 381 7.55 13.69 -16.35
N ASN A 382 8.26 12.65 -16.82
CA ASN A 382 8.48 12.43 -18.25
C ASN A 382 7.16 12.26 -19.02
N LEU A 383 6.23 11.49 -18.44
CA LEU A 383 4.92 11.28 -19.02
C LEU A 383 4.13 12.59 -19.10
N VAL A 384 3.97 13.28 -17.98
CA VAL A 384 3.17 14.50 -17.91
C VAL A 384 3.75 15.63 -18.77
N LEU A 385 5.08 15.81 -18.75
CA LEU A 385 5.75 16.81 -19.59
C LEU A 385 5.51 16.53 -21.07
N ARG A 386 5.62 15.28 -21.52
CA ARG A 386 5.40 14.94 -22.93
C ARG A 386 3.96 15.21 -23.37
N PHE A 387 2.97 14.83 -22.57
CA PHE A 387 1.56 15.11 -22.87
C PHE A 387 1.26 16.61 -22.87
N ALA A 388 1.90 17.38 -21.99
CA ALA A 388 1.79 18.84 -21.96
C ALA A 388 2.44 19.51 -23.18
N PHE A 389 3.65 19.08 -23.58
CA PHE A 389 4.34 19.63 -24.77
C PHE A 389 3.58 19.38 -26.07
N LEU A 390 2.86 18.26 -26.17
CA LEU A 390 2.03 17.94 -27.33
C LEU A 390 0.62 18.57 -27.23
N ASN A 391 0.38 19.46 -26.26
CA ASN A 391 -0.90 20.12 -25.99
C ASN A 391 -2.09 19.15 -25.87
N LYS A 392 -1.85 17.89 -25.50
CA LYS A 392 -2.91 16.90 -25.29
C LYS A 392 -3.59 17.07 -23.94
N ILE A 393 -2.86 17.57 -22.95
CA ILE A 393 -3.34 17.82 -21.58
C ILE A 393 -2.99 19.24 -21.18
N SER A 394 -3.87 19.90 -20.41
CA SER A 394 -3.60 21.23 -19.87
C SER A 394 -2.50 21.20 -18.80
N ILE A 395 -1.69 22.25 -18.76
CA ILE A 395 -0.59 22.39 -17.78
C ILE A 395 -1.11 22.31 -16.33
N LEU A 396 -2.32 22.80 -16.08
CA LEU A 396 -2.95 22.75 -14.75
C LEU A 396 -3.24 21.31 -14.32
N LEU A 397 -3.74 20.47 -15.24
CA LEU A 397 -4.04 19.07 -14.96
C LEU A 397 -2.77 18.24 -14.80
N ALA A 398 -1.75 18.54 -15.59
CA ALA A 398 -0.40 18.01 -15.44
C ALA A 398 0.15 18.25 -14.02
N ILE A 399 0.07 19.49 -13.52
CA ILE A 399 0.49 19.84 -12.15
C ILE A 399 -0.35 19.08 -11.12
N LEU A 400 -1.66 18.96 -11.34
CA LEU A 400 -2.57 18.30 -10.42
C LEU A 400 -2.22 16.81 -10.24
N ILE A 401 -1.93 16.06 -11.31
CA ILE A 401 -1.51 14.64 -11.23
C ILE A 401 -0.21 14.48 -10.41
N VAL A 402 0.75 15.40 -10.60
CA VAL A 402 2.03 15.38 -9.86
C VAL A 402 1.79 15.64 -8.36
N ILE A 403 0.94 16.62 -8.05
CA ILE A 403 0.58 16.99 -6.68
C ILE A 403 -0.18 15.86 -5.97
N GLU A 404 -1.09 15.19 -6.68
CA GLU A 404 -1.85 14.04 -6.16
C GLU A 404 -0.96 12.88 -5.73
N PHE A 405 0.19 12.68 -6.38
CA PHE A 405 1.17 11.71 -5.93
C PHE A 405 2.00 12.22 -4.74
N PHE A 406 2.46 13.46 -4.80
CA PHE A 406 3.42 14.00 -3.84
C PHE A 406 2.80 14.27 -2.46
N ILE A 407 1.59 14.82 -2.40
CA ILE A 407 0.94 15.21 -1.13
C ILE A 407 0.70 14.00 -0.20
N PRO A 408 0.04 12.90 -0.65
CA PRO A 408 -0.20 11.73 0.19
C PRO A 408 1.11 11.12 0.72
N LEU A 409 2.13 11.03 -0.13
CA LEU A 409 3.44 10.48 0.24
C LEU A 409 4.13 11.34 1.31
N LEU A 410 4.03 12.67 1.21
CA LEU A 410 4.52 13.58 2.25
C LEU A 410 3.77 13.42 3.57
N PHE A 411 2.44 13.31 3.54
CA PHE A 411 1.67 13.06 4.75
C PHE A 411 2.06 11.74 5.42
N ALA A 412 2.25 10.67 4.63
CA ALA A 412 2.73 9.39 5.13
C ALA A 412 4.12 9.50 5.80
N TYR A 413 5.04 10.24 5.18
CA TYR A 413 6.36 10.53 5.75
C TYR A 413 6.26 11.30 7.08
N LEU A 414 5.42 12.33 7.17
CA LEU A 414 5.24 13.10 8.41
C LEU A 414 4.65 12.23 9.53
N ILE A 415 3.65 11.40 9.21
CA ILE A 415 3.03 10.47 10.15
C ILE A 415 4.07 9.46 10.67
N THR A 416 4.87 8.84 9.79
CA THR A 416 5.88 7.86 10.21
C THR A 416 6.93 8.46 11.14
N ILE A 417 7.43 9.65 10.83
CA ILE A 417 8.39 10.35 11.70
C ILE A 417 7.77 10.69 13.05
N ASN A 418 6.53 11.19 13.06
CA ASN A 418 5.89 11.56 14.32
C ASN A 418 5.68 10.34 15.22
N GLN A 419 5.28 9.20 14.63
CA GLN A 419 5.15 7.95 15.36
C GLN A 419 6.51 7.43 15.87
N GLU A 420 7.59 7.55 15.09
CA GLU A 420 8.94 7.16 15.53
C GLU A 420 9.53 8.10 16.59
N ARG A 421 9.22 9.39 16.51
CA ARG A 421 9.58 10.34 17.57
C ARG A 421 8.92 9.95 18.90
N ARG A 422 7.63 9.61 18.85
CA ARG A 422 6.88 9.18 20.04
C ARG A 422 7.43 7.87 20.62
N SER A 423 7.75 6.89 19.79
CA SER A 423 8.25 5.59 20.26
C SER A 423 9.60 5.71 20.99
N ILE A 424 10.53 6.50 20.47
CA ILE A 424 11.87 6.64 21.05
C ILE A 424 11.85 7.55 22.29
N ASN A 425 10.98 8.57 22.30
CA ASN A 425 10.85 9.46 23.46
C ASN A 425 10.11 8.80 24.64
N TYR A 426 8.99 8.12 24.39
CA TYR A 426 8.13 7.52 25.42
C TYR A 426 8.44 6.05 25.70
N GLY A 427 9.33 5.42 24.94
CA GLY A 427 9.67 3.99 25.04
C GLY A 427 10.39 3.56 26.32
N ASN A 428 10.61 4.46 27.29
CA ASN A 428 11.34 4.22 28.54
C ASN A 428 10.49 4.30 29.82
N ASN A 429 9.15 4.29 29.75
CA ASN A 429 8.32 4.07 30.95
C ASN A 429 7.95 2.58 31.14
N TYR A 430 8.85 1.65 30.79
CA TYR A 430 8.70 0.22 31.05
C TYR A 430 10.02 -0.45 31.38
#